data_AF-A0A815VFS4-F1
#
_entry.id   AF-A0A815VFS4-F1
#
_cell.length_a   1.000
_cell.length_b   1.000
_cell.length_c   1.000
_cell.angle_alpha   90.00
_cell.angle_beta   90.00
_cell.angle_gamma   90.00
#
_symmetry.space_group_name_H-M   'P 1'
#
loop_
_entity.id
_entity.type
_entity.pdbx_description
1 polymer ?
#
loop_
_entity_poly.entity_id
_entity_poly.type
_entity_poly.pdbx_seq_one_letter_code
_entity_poly.pdbx_strand_id
1 'polypeptide(L)'
;MVVGQNGAANQEESVYNLVPRTEIRAPKPQRYESTFKKHAAESLNKGKYDHRTMGYAEEPLPNPEKFLKKHEKEKKIPEVKDTTTREPREKRKPAVPAKNDAPKMGVRTEKNFIQSNALDAVMAVPKKPERNLVDDRFGDSFPVDPSGLLPKYLKKKDFGEVPVYIKRRQEDMKKAQDEYSSYVTDYFRRGAMREMAEQERHTIIDGLKKQWEDVHHEYQTLSVIIDTIPKRQRKERLEHEMQLLEKDIDLLEKHQVIYIAD
;
A
#
# COMPACT_ATOMS: atom_id res chain seq x y z
N MET A 1 8.92 13.77 -29.23
CA MET A 1 8.60 14.01 -30.65
C MET A 1 7.22 14.64 -30.72
N VAL A 2 7.17 15.94 -30.99
CA VAL A 2 5.95 16.63 -31.42
C VAL A 2 6.39 17.49 -32.59
N VAL A 3 5.94 17.10 -33.79
CA VAL A 3 6.26 17.75 -35.06
C VAL A 3 5.48 19.06 -35.11
N GLY A 4 6.18 20.19 -34.96
CA GLY A 4 5.60 21.51 -35.11
C GLY A 4 5.42 21.84 -36.59
N GLN A 5 4.18 21.78 -37.06
CA GLN A 5 3.76 22.31 -38.36
C GLN A 5 3.95 23.83 -38.38
N ASN A 6 4.80 24.33 -39.28
CA ASN A 6 4.93 25.76 -39.54
C ASN A 6 3.70 26.25 -40.33
N GLY A 7 2.65 26.62 -39.61
CA GLY A 7 1.54 27.41 -40.15
C GLY A 7 1.87 28.90 -40.05
N ALA A 8 2.62 29.44 -41.02
CA ALA A 8 2.74 30.89 -41.17
C ALA A 8 1.45 31.41 -41.81
N ALA A 9 0.49 31.79 -40.96
CA ALA A 9 -0.69 32.52 -41.38
C ALA A 9 -0.27 33.91 -41.88
N ASN A 10 -0.74 34.28 -43.09
CA ASN A 10 -0.67 35.63 -43.66
C ASN A 10 -1.04 36.68 -42.61
N GLN A 11 -0.03 37.40 -42.11
CA GLN A 11 -0.23 38.69 -41.44
C GLN A 11 0.20 39.75 -42.44
N GLU A 12 -0.69 40.68 -42.78
CA GLU A 12 -0.39 41.82 -43.64
C GLU A 12 0.83 42.57 -43.06
N GLU A 13 1.85 42.78 -43.88
CA GLU A 13 3.09 43.44 -43.47
C GLU A 13 2.76 44.87 -43.03
N SER A 14 2.90 45.14 -41.73
CA SER A 14 2.62 46.44 -41.12
C SER A 14 3.88 46.97 -40.45
N VAL A 15 4.24 48.23 -40.73
CA VAL A 15 5.40 48.91 -40.14
C VAL A 15 5.38 48.87 -38.61
N TYR A 16 4.18 48.83 -38.02
CA TYR A 16 4.00 48.75 -36.56
C TYR A 16 4.35 47.38 -35.95
N ASN A 17 4.52 46.33 -36.75
CA ASN A 17 4.89 44.98 -36.31
C ASN A 17 6.39 44.65 -36.54
N LEU A 18 7.19 45.64 -36.97
CA LEU A 18 8.62 45.47 -37.29
C LEU A 18 9.49 45.19 -36.05
N VAL A 19 9.09 45.72 -34.88
CA VAL A 19 9.74 45.44 -33.60
C VAL A 19 8.90 44.39 -32.86
N PRO A 20 9.44 43.19 -32.59
CA PRO A 20 8.67 42.18 -31.87
C PRO A 20 8.30 42.72 -30.49
N ARG A 21 7.01 42.65 -30.15
CA ARG A 21 6.55 43.03 -28.80
C ARG A 21 7.23 42.11 -27.80
N THR A 22 7.86 42.69 -26.78
CA THR A 22 8.49 41.93 -25.71
C THR A 22 7.41 41.14 -24.97
N GLU A 23 7.42 39.81 -25.12
CA GLU A 23 6.51 38.95 -24.37
C GLU A 23 6.87 39.02 -22.87
N ILE A 24 6.02 39.69 -22.09
CA ILE A 24 6.16 39.71 -20.63
C ILE A 24 5.82 38.31 -20.12
N ARG A 25 6.84 37.50 -19.86
CA ARG A 25 6.67 36.17 -19.26
C ARG A 25 6.07 36.35 -17.87
N ALA A 26 4.87 35.80 -17.65
CA ALA A 26 4.26 35.79 -16.33
C ALA A 26 5.21 35.11 -15.31
N PRO A 27 5.41 35.68 -14.11
CA PRO A 27 6.23 35.05 -13.09
C PRO A 27 5.63 33.71 -12.70
N LYS A 28 6.49 32.71 -12.45
CA LYS A 28 6.04 31.39 -11.99
C LYS A 28 5.26 31.56 -10.67
N PRO A 29 4.14 30.83 -10.46
CA PRO A 29 3.42 30.89 -9.21
C PRO A 29 4.29 30.41 -8.04
N GLN A 30 4.01 30.92 -6.83
CA GLN A 30 4.70 30.45 -5.63
C GLN A 30 4.46 28.95 -5.43
N ARG A 31 5.50 28.24 -4.98
CA ARG A 31 5.40 26.81 -4.67
C ARG A 31 4.39 26.60 -3.54
N TYR A 32 3.48 25.65 -3.72
CA TYR A 32 2.54 25.25 -2.67
C TYR A 32 3.29 24.83 -1.40
N GLU A 33 2.88 25.39 -0.26
CA GLU A 33 3.31 24.93 1.05
C GLU A 33 2.14 24.24 1.76
N SER A 34 2.40 23.04 2.29
CA SER A 34 1.39 22.29 3.05
C SER A 34 0.95 23.06 4.29
N THR A 35 -0.36 23.06 4.55
CA THR A 35 -0.96 23.56 5.79
C THR A 35 -0.37 22.88 7.04
N PHE A 36 0.13 21.65 6.89
CA PHE A 36 0.69 20.85 7.98
C PHE A 36 2.20 21.05 8.17
N LYS A 37 2.88 21.88 7.35
CA LYS A 37 4.32 22.12 7.43
C LYS A 37 4.76 22.56 8.83
N LYS A 38 3.99 23.44 9.48
CA LYS A 38 4.26 23.91 10.85
C LYS A 38 4.10 22.79 11.88
N HIS A 39 3.01 22.03 11.81
CA HIS A 39 2.79 20.88 12.70
C HIS A 39 3.86 19.79 12.54
N ALA A 40 4.31 19.52 11.31
CA ALA A 40 5.39 18.58 11.06
C ALA A 40 6.72 19.05 11.69
N ALA A 41 7.05 20.34 11.57
CA ALA A 41 8.23 20.92 12.20
C ALA A 41 8.15 20.91 13.73
N GLU A 42 6.99 21.29 14.29
CA GLU A 42 6.75 21.29 15.73
C GLU A 42 6.82 19.87 16.31
N SER A 43 6.19 18.88 15.67
CA SER A 43 6.22 17.49 16.12
C SER A 43 7.63 16.89 16.09
N LEU A 44 8.42 17.19 15.06
CA LEU A 44 9.82 16.77 14.98
C LEU A 44 10.69 17.40 16.07
N ASN A 45 10.40 18.63 16.48
CA ASN A 45 11.20 19.36 17.46
C ASN A 45 10.68 19.21 18.90
N LYS A 46 9.48 18.64 19.08
CA LYS A 46 8.88 18.44 20.39
C LYS A 46 9.72 17.50 21.25
N GLY A 47 10.18 18.00 22.40
CA GLY A 47 10.95 17.22 23.38
C GLY A 47 12.42 17.03 23.04
N LYS A 48 12.92 17.71 22.00
CA LYS A 48 14.36 17.84 21.74
C LYS A 48 14.95 18.92 22.64
N TYR A 49 16.14 18.66 23.17
CA TYR A 49 16.95 19.57 23.97
C TYR A 49 18.37 19.51 23.42
N ASP A 50 19.07 20.64 23.42
CA ASP A 50 20.32 20.82 22.66
C ASP A 50 21.46 19.88 23.08
N HIS A 51 21.45 19.35 24.32
CA HIS A 51 22.56 18.57 24.89
C HIS A 51 22.10 17.39 25.79
N ARG A 52 20.92 16.80 25.51
CA ARG A 52 20.35 15.73 26.35
C ARG A 52 21.15 14.43 26.37
N THR A 53 21.77 14.06 25.24
CA THR A 53 22.39 12.73 25.07
C THR A 53 23.82 12.66 25.61
N MET A 54 24.65 13.67 25.31
CA MET A 54 26.09 13.68 25.62
C MET A 54 26.54 14.85 26.51
N GLY A 55 25.61 15.72 26.93
CA GLY A 55 25.96 16.92 27.71
C GLY A 55 26.72 17.98 26.91
N TYR A 56 27.35 18.92 27.60
CA TYR A 56 28.22 19.93 27.00
C TYR A 56 29.61 19.33 26.72
N ALA A 57 30.23 19.71 25.60
CA ALA A 57 31.60 19.30 25.28
C ALA A 57 32.63 19.92 26.23
N GLU A 58 32.43 21.19 26.57
CA GLU A 58 33.09 21.90 27.67
C GLU A 58 32.00 22.58 28.49
N GLU A 59 31.97 22.34 29.81
CA GLU A 59 30.92 22.87 30.67
C GLU A 59 31.04 24.41 30.77
N PRO A 60 30.01 25.18 30.39
CA PRO A 60 30.07 26.62 30.47
C PRO A 60 30.17 27.07 31.94
N LEU A 61 31.28 27.70 32.30
CA LEU A 61 31.48 28.21 33.65
C LEU A 61 30.44 29.31 33.96
N PRO A 62 29.81 29.29 35.15
CA PRO A 62 28.85 30.32 35.54
C PRO A 62 29.56 31.67 35.65
N ASN A 63 29.01 32.71 35.02
CA ASN A 63 29.54 34.06 35.17
C ASN A 63 29.41 34.50 36.64
N PRO A 64 30.49 34.93 37.32
CA PRO A 64 30.49 35.30 38.73
C PRO A 64 29.54 36.45 39.08
N GLU A 65 29.18 37.31 38.12
CA GLU A 65 28.19 38.38 38.32
C GLU A 65 26.74 37.84 38.37
N LYS A 66 26.49 36.65 37.80
CA LYS A 66 25.18 35.99 37.73
C LYS A 66 25.04 34.93 38.83
N PHE A 67 25.28 35.32 40.07
CA PHE A 67 25.04 34.47 41.23
C PHE A 67 23.54 34.33 41.53
N LEU A 68 23.16 33.20 42.16
CA LEU A 68 21.77 32.89 42.51
C LEU A 68 21.19 33.92 43.50
N LYS A 69 20.12 34.60 43.11
CA LYS A 69 19.41 35.57 43.97
C LYS A 69 18.24 34.91 44.72
N LYS A 70 17.83 35.53 45.82
CA LYS A 70 16.66 35.09 46.61
C LYS A 70 15.43 35.04 45.70
N HIS A 71 14.68 33.93 45.74
CA HIS A 71 13.47 33.69 44.95
C HIS A 71 13.66 33.64 43.42
N GLU A 72 14.90 33.50 42.90
CA GLU A 72 15.14 33.47 41.44
C GLU A 72 14.57 32.21 40.76
N LYS A 73 14.65 31.06 41.42
CA LYS A 73 14.16 29.76 40.92
C LYS A 73 12.72 29.44 41.35
N GLU A 74 12.07 30.33 42.08
CA GLU A 74 10.70 30.09 42.53
C GLU A 74 9.71 30.27 41.39
N LYS A 75 8.84 29.26 41.21
CA LYS A 75 7.79 29.30 40.20
C LYS A 75 6.78 30.37 40.60
N LYS A 76 6.73 31.47 39.85
CA LYS A 76 5.69 32.50 40.00
C LYS A 76 4.37 31.92 39.49
N ILE A 77 3.49 31.56 40.42
CA ILE A 77 2.11 31.17 40.09
C ILE A 77 1.35 32.47 39.80
N PRO A 78 0.70 32.63 38.64
CA PRO A 78 -0.11 33.81 38.37
C PRO A 78 -1.26 33.89 39.37
N GLU A 79 -1.59 35.10 39.81
CA GLU A 79 -2.76 35.33 40.66
C GLU A 79 -4.02 34.82 39.95
N VAL A 80 -4.79 33.99 40.64
CA VAL A 80 -6.03 33.41 40.12
C VAL A 80 -7.06 34.52 39.99
N LYS A 81 -7.12 35.14 38.81
CA LYS A 81 -8.27 35.95 38.41
C LYS A 81 -9.44 34.99 38.19
N ASP A 82 -10.63 35.42 38.60
CA ASP A 82 -11.84 34.62 38.77
C ASP A 82 -11.98 33.45 37.78
N THR A 83 -12.40 32.31 38.31
CA THR A 83 -12.50 30.97 37.68
C THR A 83 -13.33 30.84 36.39
N THR A 84 -13.65 31.94 35.71
CA THR A 84 -14.47 32.02 34.49
C THR A 84 -13.76 31.55 33.22
N THR A 85 -12.45 31.33 33.23
CA THR A 85 -11.71 30.87 32.03
C THR A 85 -11.68 29.35 31.85
N ARG A 86 -12.22 28.58 32.81
CA ARG A 86 -12.33 27.12 32.64
C ARG A 86 -13.63 26.83 31.91
N GLU A 87 -13.56 26.21 30.73
CA GLU A 87 -14.75 25.82 29.99
C GLU A 87 -15.74 25.12 30.93
N PRO A 88 -17.03 25.53 30.94
CA PRO A 88 -18.01 24.94 31.82
C PRO A 88 -18.07 23.44 31.52
N ARG A 89 -17.76 22.62 32.52
CA ARG A 89 -17.95 21.17 32.40
C ARG A 89 -19.43 20.91 32.19
N GLU A 90 -19.77 20.32 31.04
CA GLU A 90 -21.14 19.92 30.74
C GLU A 90 -21.67 18.99 31.83
N LYS A 91 -22.72 19.42 32.53
CA LYS A 91 -23.41 18.59 33.53
C LYS A 91 -24.30 17.60 32.78
N ARG A 92 -23.73 16.45 32.40
CA ARG A 92 -24.42 15.37 31.68
C ARG A 92 -25.61 14.74 32.42
N LYS A 93 -25.68 14.89 33.73
CA LYS A 93 -26.75 14.32 34.57
C LYS A 93 -27.66 15.44 35.08
N PRO A 94 -28.99 15.25 35.07
CA PRO A 94 -29.91 16.21 35.69
C PRO A 94 -29.63 16.28 37.19
N ALA A 95 -30.00 17.42 37.81
CA ALA A 95 -29.93 17.57 39.25
C ALA A 95 -30.87 16.55 39.94
N VAL A 96 -30.45 16.06 41.10
CA VAL A 96 -31.31 15.19 41.92
C VAL A 96 -32.52 16.00 42.42
N PRO A 97 -33.74 15.44 42.42
CA PRO A 97 -34.91 16.11 42.97
C PRO A 97 -34.66 16.60 44.41
N ALA A 98 -35.17 17.79 44.72
CA ALA A 98 -35.01 18.37 46.04
C ALA A 98 -35.92 17.66 47.07
N LYS A 99 -35.57 17.71 48.35
CA LYS A 99 -36.37 17.12 49.44
C LYS A 99 -37.82 17.64 49.49
N ASN A 100 -38.03 18.88 49.05
CA ASN A 100 -39.34 19.54 49.03
C ASN A 100 -40.07 19.35 47.68
N ASP A 101 -39.45 18.66 46.72
CA ASP A 101 -40.06 18.39 45.42
C ASP A 101 -41.05 17.23 45.57
N ALA A 102 -42.34 17.54 45.48
CA ALA A 102 -43.39 16.54 45.64
C ALA A 102 -43.41 15.64 44.38
N PRO A 103 -43.32 14.31 44.53
CA PRO A 103 -43.53 13.42 43.38
C PRO A 103 -44.91 13.71 42.79
N LYS A 104 -45.07 13.51 41.48
CA LYS A 104 -46.36 13.69 40.81
C LYS A 104 -47.33 12.60 41.27
N MET A 105 -47.91 12.80 42.45
CA MET A 105 -48.83 11.87 43.10
C MET A 105 -50.21 11.99 42.46
N GLY A 106 -50.83 10.85 42.14
CA GLY A 106 -52.23 10.82 41.75
C GLY A 106 -52.51 11.43 40.38
N VAL A 107 -51.83 10.96 39.32
CA VAL A 107 -52.34 11.11 37.95
C VAL A 107 -53.61 10.26 37.84
N ARG A 108 -54.71 10.81 38.37
CA ARG A 108 -56.05 10.27 38.16
C ARG A 108 -56.47 10.71 36.77
N THR A 109 -56.56 9.78 35.85
CA THR A 109 -57.08 10.06 34.52
C THR A 109 -58.60 10.24 34.62
N GLU A 110 -59.13 11.36 34.14
CA GLU A 110 -60.58 11.55 33.94
C GLU A 110 -61.13 10.74 32.75
N LYS A 111 -60.31 9.83 32.21
CA LYS A 111 -60.66 8.99 31.06
C LYS A 111 -61.81 8.07 31.45
N ASN A 112 -62.93 8.20 30.74
CA ASN A 112 -64.02 7.26 30.85
C ASN A 112 -63.64 5.95 30.14
N PHE A 113 -63.21 4.95 30.91
CA PHE A 113 -62.79 3.65 30.38
C PHE A 113 -63.92 2.91 29.65
N ILE A 114 -65.18 3.14 30.02
CA ILE A 114 -66.34 2.51 29.36
C ILE A 114 -66.45 3.04 27.93
N GLN A 115 -66.42 4.37 27.76
CA GLN A 115 -66.49 5.00 26.44
C GLN A 115 -65.25 4.69 25.60
N SER A 116 -64.05 4.68 26.20
CA SER A 116 -62.83 4.36 25.45
C SER A 116 -62.80 2.92 25.00
N ASN A 117 -63.24 1.96 25.81
CA ASN A 117 -63.27 0.55 25.44
C ASN A 117 -64.33 0.29 24.36
N ALA A 118 -65.47 1.00 24.42
CA ALA A 118 -66.48 0.94 23.36
C ALA A 118 -65.94 1.46 22.04
N LEU A 119 -65.27 2.63 22.05
CA LEU A 119 -64.63 3.18 20.84
C LEU A 119 -63.51 2.28 20.33
N ASP A 120 -62.68 1.73 21.21
CA ASP A 120 -61.59 0.82 20.84
C ASP A 120 -62.12 -0.46 20.20
N ALA A 121 -63.21 -1.04 20.72
CA ALA A 121 -63.86 -2.19 20.11
C ALA A 121 -64.48 -1.88 18.74
N VAL A 122 -65.04 -0.67 18.55
CA VAL A 122 -65.58 -0.22 17.25
C VAL A 122 -64.47 0.07 16.23
N MET A 123 -63.34 0.62 16.69
CA MET A 123 -62.18 0.94 15.85
C MET A 123 -61.24 -0.26 15.62
N ALA A 124 -61.40 -1.33 16.40
CA ALA A 124 -60.58 -2.53 16.29
C ALA A 124 -60.74 -3.15 14.89
N VAL A 125 -59.62 -3.28 14.19
CA VAL A 125 -59.59 -3.99 12.92
C VAL A 125 -59.90 -5.47 13.18
N PRO A 126 -60.83 -6.09 12.44
CA PRO A 126 -61.15 -7.50 12.63
C PRO A 126 -59.91 -8.37 12.41
N LYS A 127 -59.79 -9.46 13.17
CA LYS A 127 -58.68 -10.41 13.02
C LYS A 127 -58.65 -10.90 11.58
N LYS A 128 -57.48 -10.82 10.94
CA LYS A 128 -57.28 -11.37 9.59
C LYS A 128 -57.62 -12.86 9.62
N PRO A 129 -58.50 -13.36 8.73
CA PRO A 129 -58.82 -14.77 8.70
C PRO A 129 -57.57 -15.58 8.37
N GLU A 130 -57.50 -16.79 8.89
CA GLU A 130 -56.46 -17.74 8.51
C GLU A 130 -56.53 -18.00 7.01
N ARG A 131 -55.38 -18.16 6.36
CA ARG A 131 -55.32 -18.49 4.93
C ARG A 131 -55.74 -19.94 4.76
N ASN A 132 -57.04 -20.12 4.61
CA ASN A 132 -57.65 -21.41 4.31
C ASN A 132 -58.12 -21.40 2.86
N LEU A 133 -57.96 -22.51 2.17
CA LEU A 133 -58.57 -22.73 0.86
C LEU A 133 -59.90 -23.46 1.09
N VAL A 134 -60.95 -23.01 0.40
CA VAL A 134 -62.25 -23.69 0.36
C VAL A 134 -62.27 -24.59 -0.88
N ASP A 135 -62.48 -25.88 -0.67
CA ASP A 135 -62.46 -26.89 -1.74
C ASP A 135 -63.85 -27.11 -2.34
N ASP A 136 -64.89 -27.14 -1.48
CA ASP A 136 -66.26 -27.47 -1.88
C ASP A 136 -67.22 -26.27 -1.79
N ARG A 137 -68.29 -26.33 -2.57
CA ARG A 137 -69.43 -25.40 -2.58
C ARG A 137 -70.15 -25.37 -1.23
N PHE A 138 -70.00 -26.43 -0.43
CA PHE A 138 -70.55 -26.57 0.92
C PHE A 138 -69.67 -25.93 2.01
N GLY A 139 -68.50 -25.38 1.66
CA GLY A 139 -67.68 -24.58 2.56
C GLY A 139 -66.59 -25.33 3.33
N ASP A 140 -66.32 -26.59 2.97
CA ASP A 140 -65.20 -27.33 3.55
C ASP A 140 -63.87 -26.63 3.26
N SER A 141 -63.17 -26.26 4.32
CA SER A 141 -61.95 -25.45 4.26
C SER A 141 -60.79 -26.10 4.99
N PHE A 142 -59.59 -25.94 4.44
CA PHE A 142 -58.36 -26.46 5.04
C PHE A 142 -57.25 -25.40 5.04
N PRO A 143 -56.34 -25.42 6.02
CA PRO A 143 -55.26 -24.45 6.12
C PRO A 143 -54.21 -24.65 5.02
N VAL A 144 -53.81 -23.57 4.36
CA VAL A 144 -52.92 -23.62 3.20
C VAL A 144 -51.47 -23.97 3.60
N ASP A 145 -50.99 -23.53 4.76
CA ASP A 145 -49.59 -23.68 5.19
C ASP A 145 -49.11 -25.14 5.42
N PRO A 146 -49.91 -26.05 6.02
CA PRO A 146 -49.58 -27.48 6.10
C PRO A 146 -49.94 -28.26 4.83
N SER A 147 -50.90 -27.80 4.02
CA SER A 147 -51.48 -28.54 2.89
C SER A 147 -50.52 -28.82 1.71
N GLY A 148 -49.38 -28.13 1.65
CA GLY A 148 -48.42 -28.29 0.55
C GLY A 148 -48.82 -27.62 -0.77
N LEU A 149 -49.94 -26.89 -0.81
CA LEU A 149 -50.38 -26.11 -1.97
C LEU A 149 -49.42 -24.94 -2.31
N LEU A 150 -48.66 -24.47 -1.32
CA LEU A 150 -47.63 -23.46 -1.52
C LEU A 150 -46.26 -24.11 -1.67
N PRO A 151 -45.44 -23.64 -2.64
CA PRO A 151 -44.10 -24.16 -2.82
C PRO A 151 -43.25 -23.89 -1.57
N LYS A 152 -42.80 -24.96 -0.92
CA LYS A 152 -41.81 -24.90 0.16
C LYS A 152 -40.41 -24.93 -0.45
N TYR A 153 -39.77 -23.77 -0.55
CA TYR A 153 -38.43 -23.63 -1.15
C TYR A 153 -37.33 -24.46 -0.46
N LEU A 154 -37.57 -24.93 0.77
CA LEU A 154 -36.71 -25.88 1.48
C LEU A 154 -36.57 -27.23 0.75
N LYS A 155 -37.59 -27.64 -0.02
CA LYS A 155 -37.62 -28.91 -0.76
C LYS A 155 -37.20 -28.76 -2.22
N LYS A 156 -36.54 -27.66 -2.58
CA LYS A 156 -36.02 -27.47 -3.95
C LYS A 156 -34.93 -28.52 -4.21
N LYS A 157 -34.89 -29.09 -5.41
CA LYS A 157 -33.88 -30.10 -5.81
C LYS A 157 -32.45 -29.58 -5.64
N ASP A 158 -32.23 -28.33 -6.05
CA ASP A 158 -30.93 -27.67 -6.00
C ASP A 158 -30.67 -26.98 -4.64
N PHE A 159 -31.43 -27.32 -3.58
CA PHE A 159 -31.25 -26.70 -2.27
C PHE A 159 -29.92 -27.17 -1.65
N GLY A 160 -29.02 -26.21 -1.40
CA GLY A 160 -27.67 -26.48 -0.91
C GLY A 160 -26.63 -26.74 -2.00
N GLU A 161 -27.03 -26.80 -3.27
CA GLU A 161 -26.09 -26.89 -4.39
C GLU A 161 -25.63 -25.51 -4.85
N VAL A 162 -24.35 -25.41 -5.26
CA VAL A 162 -23.79 -24.18 -5.83
C VAL A 162 -24.32 -23.99 -7.26
N PRO A 163 -24.98 -22.85 -7.56
CA PRO A 163 -25.51 -22.57 -8.89
C PRO A 163 -24.46 -22.63 -10.00
N VAL A 164 -24.88 -23.11 -11.18
CA VAL A 164 -24.01 -23.31 -12.36
C VAL A 164 -23.24 -22.05 -12.76
N TYR A 165 -23.86 -20.88 -12.67
CA TYR A 165 -23.22 -19.62 -13.07
C TYR A 165 -22.02 -19.26 -12.18
N ILE A 166 -22.03 -19.66 -10.90
CA ILE A 166 -20.91 -19.42 -9.98
C ILE A 166 -19.71 -20.26 -10.39
N LYS A 167 -19.94 -21.53 -10.76
CA LYS A 167 -18.89 -22.42 -11.26
C LYS A 167 -18.24 -21.87 -12.54
N ARG A 168 -19.06 -21.44 -13.51
CA ARG A 168 -18.57 -20.79 -14.75
C ARG A 168 -17.69 -19.57 -14.44
N ARG A 169 -18.12 -18.71 -13.52
CA ARG A 169 -17.34 -17.52 -13.12
C ARG A 169 -16.01 -17.87 -12.46
N GLN A 170 -15.95 -18.96 -11.70
CA GLN A 170 -14.70 -19.44 -11.10
C GLN A 170 -13.74 -19.98 -12.18
N GLU A 171 -14.26 -20.72 -13.16
CA GLU A 171 -13.49 -21.20 -14.31
C GLU A 171 -12.94 -20.04 -15.13
N ASP A 172 -13.75 -19.04 -15.43
CA ASP A 172 -13.33 -17.83 -16.15
C ASP A 172 -12.22 -17.08 -15.40
N MET A 173 -12.36 -16.93 -14.08
CA MET A 173 -11.35 -16.30 -13.23
C MET A 173 -10.03 -17.08 -13.22
N LYS A 174 -10.11 -18.41 -13.12
CA LYS A 174 -8.94 -19.28 -13.16
C LYS A 174 -8.23 -19.18 -14.52
N LYS A 175 -8.99 -19.23 -15.61
CA LYS A 175 -8.44 -19.09 -16.97
C LYS A 175 -7.74 -17.74 -17.16
N ALA A 176 -8.34 -16.64 -16.72
CA ALA A 176 -7.72 -15.33 -16.78
C ALA A 176 -6.42 -15.24 -15.94
N GLN A 177 -6.38 -15.90 -14.79
CA GLN A 177 -5.19 -15.97 -13.95
C GLN A 177 -4.07 -16.78 -14.62
N ASP A 178 -4.41 -17.90 -15.23
CA ASP A 178 -3.46 -18.75 -15.96
C ASP A 178 -2.87 -18.00 -17.17
N GLU A 179 -3.70 -17.29 -17.93
CA GLU A 179 -3.28 -16.45 -19.08
C GLU A 179 -2.36 -15.31 -18.64
N TYR A 180 -2.67 -14.64 -17.52
CA TYR A 180 -1.82 -13.61 -16.95
C TYR A 180 -0.46 -14.18 -16.50
N SER A 181 -0.49 -15.33 -15.83
CA SER A 181 0.73 -16.03 -15.41
C SER A 181 1.60 -16.40 -16.61
N SER A 182 1.01 -16.97 -17.67
CA SER A 182 1.76 -17.31 -18.88
C SER A 182 2.37 -16.09 -19.55
N TYR A 183 1.62 -14.98 -19.63
CA TYR A 183 2.11 -13.73 -20.19
C TYR A 183 3.31 -13.18 -19.41
N VAL A 184 3.22 -13.20 -18.07
CA VAL A 184 4.32 -12.77 -17.20
C VAL A 184 5.54 -13.67 -17.39
N THR A 185 5.36 -14.99 -17.44
CA THR A 185 6.48 -15.91 -17.67
C THR A 185 7.13 -15.70 -19.04
N ASP A 186 6.34 -15.45 -20.09
CA ASP A 186 6.85 -15.20 -21.43
C ASP A 186 7.55 -13.83 -21.54
N TYR A 187 7.04 -12.82 -20.84
CA TYR A 187 7.70 -11.51 -20.73
C TYR A 187 9.07 -11.66 -20.06
N PHE A 188 9.15 -12.39 -18.95
CA PHE A 188 10.42 -12.68 -18.31
C PHE A 188 11.33 -13.51 -19.21
N ARG A 189 10.82 -14.53 -19.93
CA ARG A 189 11.61 -15.31 -20.89
C ARG A 189 12.18 -14.47 -22.04
N ARG A 190 11.41 -13.50 -22.55
CA ARG A 190 11.87 -12.59 -23.62
C ARG A 190 12.93 -11.60 -23.15
N GLY A 191 12.88 -11.19 -21.88
CA GLY A 191 13.88 -10.32 -21.27
C GLY A 191 15.05 -11.05 -20.60
N ALA A 192 14.95 -12.37 -20.43
CA ALA A 192 15.97 -13.18 -19.79
C ALA A 192 17.07 -13.54 -20.80
N MET A 193 18.32 -13.26 -20.40
CA MET A 193 19.50 -13.81 -21.06
C MET A 193 19.47 -15.34 -21.03
N ARG A 194 20.02 -15.99 -22.06
CA ARG A 194 20.01 -17.45 -22.19
C ARG A 194 20.82 -18.07 -21.06
N GLU A 195 20.21 -18.92 -20.23
CA GLU A 195 20.95 -19.71 -19.26
C GLU A 195 21.73 -20.80 -20.01
N MET A 196 23.04 -20.88 -19.79
CA MET A 196 23.89 -21.93 -20.36
C MET A 196 23.49 -23.27 -19.73
N ALA A 197 23.18 -24.28 -20.57
CA ALA A 197 22.88 -25.61 -20.06
C ALA A 197 24.11 -26.21 -19.38
N GLU A 198 23.89 -27.00 -18.32
CA GLU A 198 24.98 -27.62 -17.57
C GLU A 198 25.85 -28.53 -18.45
N GLN A 199 25.25 -29.22 -19.43
CA GLN A 199 25.99 -30.03 -20.40
C GLN A 199 26.91 -29.17 -21.28
N GLU A 200 26.42 -28.04 -21.81
CA GLU A 200 27.22 -27.10 -22.61
C GLU A 200 28.39 -26.57 -21.77
N ARG A 201 28.15 -26.22 -20.52
CA ARG A 201 29.19 -25.78 -19.58
C ARG A 201 30.29 -26.82 -19.41
N HIS A 202 29.93 -28.08 -19.16
CA HIS A 202 30.92 -29.16 -19.02
C HIS A 202 31.73 -29.36 -20.29
N THR A 203 31.09 -29.33 -21.47
CA THR A 203 31.82 -29.45 -22.74
C THR A 203 32.82 -28.32 -22.98
N ILE A 204 32.49 -27.10 -22.55
CA ILE A 204 33.41 -25.95 -22.65
C ILE A 204 34.59 -26.12 -21.69
N ILE A 205 34.32 -26.52 -20.43
CA ILE A 205 35.37 -26.76 -19.43
C ILE A 205 36.33 -27.86 -19.91
N ASP A 206 35.81 -28.97 -20.43
CA ASP A 206 36.63 -30.06 -20.96
C ASP A 206 37.47 -29.61 -22.16
N GLY A 207 36.91 -28.77 -23.03
CA GLY A 207 37.64 -28.16 -24.15
C GLY A 207 38.78 -27.24 -23.68
N LEU A 208 38.53 -26.39 -22.68
CA LEU A 208 39.53 -25.51 -22.10
C LEU A 208 40.64 -26.30 -21.40
N LYS A 209 40.28 -27.36 -20.66
CA LYS A 209 41.25 -28.27 -20.02
C LYS A 209 42.15 -28.96 -21.04
N LYS A 210 41.59 -29.44 -22.14
CA LYS A 210 42.37 -30.03 -23.24
C LYS A 210 43.34 -29.02 -23.86
N GLN A 211 42.89 -27.80 -24.12
CA GLN A 211 43.77 -26.76 -24.65
C GLN A 211 44.87 -26.36 -23.66
N TRP A 212 44.56 -26.35 -22.37
CA TRP A 212 45.56 -26.15 -21.31
C TRP A 212 46.60 -27.28 -21.32
N GLU A 213 46.18 -28.54 -21.46
CA GLU A 213 47.10 -29.69 -21.58
C GLU A 213 48.03 -29.55 -22.79
N ASP A 214 47.51 -29.13 -23.94
CA ASP A 214 48.30 -28.91 -25.16
C ASP A 214 49.36 -27.81 -24.98
N VAL A 215 48.96 -26.64 -24.44
CA VAL A 215 49.87 -25.51 -24.15
C VAL A 215 50.90 -25.90 -23.09
N HIS A 216 50.48 -26.65 -22.07
CA HIS A 216 51.36 -27.14 -21.02
C HIS A 216 52.38 -28.15 -21.58
N HIS A 217 51.96 -29.02 -22.49
CA HIS A 217 52.87 -29.93 -23.17
C HIS A 217 53.89 -29.17 -24.02
N GLU A 218 53.47 -28.16 -24.80
CA GLU A 218 54.39 -27.29 -25.52
C GLU A 218 55.39 -26.58 -24.60
N TYR A 219 54.93 -26.11 -23.45
CA TYR A 219 55.79 -25.52 -22.43
C TYR A 219 56.82 -26.53 -21.90
N GLN A 220 56.43 -27.78 -21.62
CA GLN A 220 57.34 -28.83 -21.17
C GLN A 220 58.42 -29.19 -22.19
N THR A 221 58.11 -29.09 -23.49
CA THR A 221 59.09 -29.34 -24.57
C THR A 221 60.14 -28.24 -24.75
N LEU A 222 60.02 -27.11 -24.04
CA LEU A 222 61.02 -26.04 -24.10
C LEU A 222 62.39 -26.50 -23.58
N SER A 223 63.45 -25.94 -24.17
CA SER A 223 64.82 -26.21 -23.71
C SER A 223 65.07 -25.58 -22.34
N VAL A 224 65.73 -26.33 -21.43
CA VAL A 224 66.12 -25.84 -20.09
C VAL A 224 66.96 -24.57 -20.14
N ILE A 225 67.78 -24.40 -21.19
CA ILE A 225 68.63 -23.23 -21.39
C ILE A 225 67.89 -22.17 -22.22
N ILE A 226 67.61 -21.02 -21.62
CA ILE A 226 66.75 -19.94 -22.15
C ILE A 226 67.54 -18.64 -22.36
N ASP A 227 68.73 -18.73 -22.96
CA ASP A 227 69.66 -17.60 -23.00
C ASP A 227 69.31 -16.55 -24.07
N THR A 228 68.50 -16.90 -25.08
CA THR A 228 68.15 -16.00 -26.18
C THR A 228 66.81 -15.31 -25.97
N ILE A 229 66.71 -14.03 -26.34
CA ILE A 229 65.50 -13.21 -26.20
C ILE A 229 64.24 -13.89 -26.80
N PRO A 230 64.30 -14.49 -28.01
CA PRO A 230 63.12 -15.17 -28.58
C PRO A 230 62.67 -16.39 -27.76
N LYS A 231 63.59 -17.14 -27.15
CA LYS A 231 63.26 -18.28 -26.29
C LYS A 231 62.55 -17.81 -25.01
N ARG A 232 63.00 -16.69 -24.43
CA ARG A 232 62.35 -16.08 -23.26
C ARG A 232 60.94 -15.59 -23.59
N GLN A 233 60.76 -14.91 -24.72
CA GLN A 233 59.45 -14.45 -25.17
C GLN A 233 58.49 -15.61 -25.46
N ARG A 234 58.97 -16.71 -26.06
CA ARG A 234 58.15 -17.92 -26.27
C ARG A 234 57.66 -18.50 -24.95
N LYS A 235 58.54 -18.60 -23.95
CA LYS A 235 58.17 -19.05 -22.59
C LYS A 235 57.12 -18.13 -21.96
N GLU A 236 57.38 -16.82 -21.93
CA GLU A 236 56.45 -15.83 -21.36
C GLU A 236 55.07 -15.90 -22.02
N ARG A 237 55.01 -16.09 -23.35
CA ARG A 237 53.75 -16.25 -24.09
C ARG A 237 52.97 -17.49 -23.61
N LEU A 238 53.64 -18.63 -23.53
CA LEU A 238 53.02 -19.90 -23.09
C LEU A 238 52.56 -19.82 -21.63
N GLU A 239 53.33 -19.18 -20.74
CA GLU A 239 52.94 -18.96 -19.35
C GLU A 239 51.73 -18.04 -19.22
N HIS A 240 51.68 -16.99 -20.02
CA HIS A 240 50.54 -16.08 -20.03
C HIS A 240 49.28 -16.76 -20.53
N GLU A 241 49.38 -17.54 -21.61
CA GLU A 241 48.26 -18.31 -22.18
C GLU A 241 47.74 -19.34 -21.18
N MET A 242 48.64 -20.06 -20.50
CA MET A 242 48.29 -21.01 -19.44
C MET A 242 47.53 -20.33 -18.28
N GLN A 243 48.00 -19.16 -17.83
CA GLN A 243 47.34 -18.38 -16.78
C GLN A 243 45.95 -17.86 -17.19
N LEU A 244 45.73 -17.56 -18.47
CA LEU A 244 44.42 -17.14 -18.96
C LEU A 244 43.44 -18.31 -18.92
N LEU A 245 43.85 -19.48 -19.43
CA LEU A 245 43.05 -20.70 -19.41
C LEU A 245 42.67 -21.12 -17.98
N GLU A 246 43.62 -21.03 -17.03
CA GLU A 246 43.34 -21.32 -15.61
C GLU A 246 42.28 -20.39 -15.01
N LYS A 247 42.34 -19.09 -15.31
CA LYS A 247 41.34 -18.12 -14.85
C LYS A 247 39.97 -18.37 -15.47
N ASP A 248 39.93 -18.71 -16.75
CA ASP A 248 38.68 -18.98 -17.47
C ASP A 248 38.00 -20.25 -16.95
N ILE A 249 38.78 -21.31 -16.71
CA ILE A 249 38.28 -22.55 -16.10
C ILE A 249 37.74 -22.28 -14.69
N ASP A 250 38.50 -21.56 -13.85
CA ASP A 250 38.10 -21.23 -12.48
C ASP A 250 36.81 -20.38 -12.42
N LEU A 251 36.65 -19.44 -13.36
CA LEU A 251 35.44 -18.63 -13.48
C LEU A 251 34.22 -19.50 -13.81
N LEU A 252 34.35 -20.41 -14.78
CA LEU A 252 33.26 -21.32 -15.15
C LEU A 252 32.97 -22.37 -14.06
N GLU A 253 33.98 -22.84 -13.35
CA GLU A 253 33.81 -23.83 -12.28
C GLU A 253 33.10 -23.25 -11.05
N LYS A 254 33.43 -22.01 -10.65
CA LYS A 254 32.82 -21.32 -9.50
C LYS A 254 31.37 -20.92 -9.71
N HIS A 255 30.97 -20.61 -10.95
CA HIS A 255 29.62 -20.14 -11.26
C HIS A 255 28.77 -21.28 -11.84
N GLN A 256 27.80 -21.76 -11.05
CA GLN A 256 26.88 -22.84 -11.46
C GLN A 256 25.86 -22.38 -12.52
N VAL A 257 25.40 -21.14 -12.42
CA VAL A 257 24.41 -20.55 -13.33
C VAL A 257 25.07 -19.38 -14.06
N ILE A 258 25.18 -19.50 -15.38
CA ILE A 258 25.80 -18.50 -16.25
C ILE A 258 24.79 -18.08 -17.30
N TYR A 259 24.56 -16.78 -17.40
CA TYR A 259 23.67 -16.19 -18.40
C TYR A 259 24.50 -15.64 -19.55
N ILE A 260 24.16 -16.03 -20.77
CA ILE A 260 24.78 -15.58 -22.01
C ILE A 260 23.83 -14.56 -22.65
N ALA A 261 24.36 -13.38 -22.95
CA ALA A 261 23.71 -12.47 -23.88
C ALA A 261 24.09 -12.91 -25.30
N ASP A 262 23.09 -13.32 -26.08
CA ASP A 262 23.25 -13.58 -27.52
C ASP A 262 23.40 -12.26 -28.31
#